data_AF-A0A840QQL5-F1
#
_entry.id   AF-A0A840QQL5-F1
#
_cell.length_a   1.000
_cell.length_b   1.000
_cell.length_c   1.000
_cell.angle_alpha   90.00
_cell.angle_beta   90.00
_cell.angle_gamma   90.00
#
_symmetry.space_group_name_H-M   'P 1'
#
loop_
_entity.id
_entity.type
_entity.pdbx_description
1 polymer ?
#
loop_
_entity_poly.entity_id
_entity_poly.type
_entity_poly.pdbx_seq_one_letter_code
_entity_poly.pdbx_strand_id
1 'polypeptide(L)'
;MGMPNIPDITPNIDVDRDDVVNLLLASIALEEIGLSHLINAEGEKLQRFIDDENATLENLLEVNRSVEKSLRGITKKEMLLQFKLEDTMDLLNNGENNGT
;
A
#
# COMPACT_ATOMS: atom_id res chain seq x y z
N MET A 1 -14.87 -38.35 -24.64
CA MET A 1 -15.43 -37.00 -24.87
C MET A 1 -14.25 -36.04 -24.87
N GLY A 2 -14.10 -35.21 -25.91
CA GLY A 2 -12.96 -34.30 -26.07
C GLY A 2 -13.11 -33.05 -25.20
N MET A 3 -11.99 -32.51 -24.72
CA MET A 3 -11.99 -31.24 -23.98
C MET A 3 -12.57 -30.10 -24.84
N PRO A 4 -13.32 -29.16 -24.25
CA PRO A 4 -13.78 -27.97 -24.97
C PRO A 4 -12.58 -27.19 -25.51
N ASN A 5 -12.64 -26.80 -26.79
CA ASN A 5 -11.65 -25.92 -27.38
C ASN A 5 -11.91 -24.50 -26.88
N ILE A 6 -11.15 -24.05 -25.89
CA ILE A 6 -11.24 -22.67 -25.40
C ILE A 6 -10.63 -21.79 -26.49
N PRO A 7 -11.36 -20.77 -27.01
CA PRO A 7 -10.78 -19.86 -27.98
C PRO A 7 -9.56 -19.15 -27.40
N ASP A 8 -8.52 -18.96 -28.19
CA ASP A 8 -7.43 -18.06 -27.84
C ASP A 8 -7.99 -16.64 -27.70
N ILE A 9 -8.10 -16.18 -26.46
CA ILE A 9 -8.35 -14.78 -26.11
C ILE A 9 -7.01 -14.07 -26.11
N THR A 10 -6.72 -13.31 -27.17
CA THR A 10 -5.61 -12.35 -27.16
C THR A 10 -6.16 -11.03 -26.60
N PRO A 11 -5.87 -10.66 -25.34
CA PRO A 11 -6.33 -9.39 -24.82
C PRO A 11 -5.65 -8.26 -25.60
N ASN A 12 -6.44 -7.44 -26.30
CA ASN A 12 -5.95 -6.20 -26.89
C ASN A 12 -5.85 -5.17 -25.77
N ILE A 13 -4.69 -5.08 -25.13
CA ILE A 13 -4.39 -4.10 -24.10
C ILE A 13 -3.91 -2.84 -24.80
N ASP A 14 -4.83 -1.89 -25.00
CA ASP A 14 -4.54 -0.55 -25.50
C ASP A 14 -4.37 0.37 -24.29
N VAL A 15 -3.14 0.45 -23.78
CA VAL A 15 -2.77 1.25 -22.60
C VAL A 15 -1.53 2.04 -23.01
N ASP A 16 -1.64 3.36 -22.97
CA ASP A 16 -0.52 4.23 -23.28
C ASP A 16 0.37 4.49 -22.04
N ARG A 17 1.45 5.23 -22.23
CA ARG A 17 2.40 5.53 -21.15
C ARG A 17 1.73 6.29 -20.00
N ASP A 18 0.85 7.23 -20.32
CA ASP A 18 0.23 8.11 -19.33
C ASP A 18 -0.79 7.30 -18.51
N ASP A 19 -1.52 6.38 -19.15
CA ASP A 19 -2.37 5.41 -18.47
C ASP A 19 -1.57 4.54 -17.48
N VAL A 20 -0.39 4.04 -17.88
CA VAL A 20 0.48 3.25 -16.98
C VAL A 20 0.92 4.09 -15.78
N VAL A 21 1.34 5.34 -16.00
CA VAL A 21 1.75 6.24 -14.90
C VAL A 21 0.58 6.50 -13.95
N ASN A 22 -0.61 6.77 -14.48
CA ASN A 22 -1.81 6.95 -13.67
C ASN A 22 -2.17 5.70 -12.85
N LEU A 23 -2.04 4.51 -13.44
CA LEU A 23 -2.26 3.24 -12.74
C LEU A 23 -1.21 3.01 -11.64
N LEU A 24 0.05 3.37 -11.87
CA LEU A 24 1.11 3.29 -10.85
C LEU A 24 0.83 4.24 -9.70
N LEU A 25 0.46 5.50 -9.97
CA LEU A 25 0.07 6.47 -8.95
C LEU A 25 -1.17 6.00 -8.17
N ALA A 26 -2.18 5.47 -8.86
CA ALA A 26 -3.36 4.89 -8.22
C ALA A 26 -2.98 3.70 -7.32
N SER A 27 -2.02 2.86 -7.74
CA SER A 27 -1.53 1.74 -6.92
C SER A 27 -0.86 2.22 -5.64
N ILE A 28 -0.05 3.30 -5.70
CA ILE A 28 0.56 3.92 -4.51
C ILE A 28 -0.54 4.44 -3.59
N ALA A 29 -1.51 5.19 -4.12
CA ALA A 29 -2.63 5.72 -3.33
C ALA A 29 -3.45 4.62 -2.64
N LEU A 30 -3.68 3.48 -3.31
CA LEU A 30 -4.38 2.34 -2.71
C LEU A 30 -3.57 1.70 -1.58
N GLU A 31 -2.25 1.60 -1.72
CA GLU A 31 -1.37 1.12 -0.66
C GLU A 31 -1.39 2.07 0.56
N GLU A 32 -1.32 3.39 0.34
CA GLU A 32 -1.44 4.43 1.38
C GLU A 32 -2.76 4.36 2.15
N ILE A 33 -3.89 4.18 1.44
CA ILE A 33 -5.20 3.97 2.07
C ILE A 33 -5.16 2.72 2.97
N GLY A 34 -4.58 1.62 2.48
CA GLY A 34 -4.41 0.40 3.26
C GLY A 34 -3.57 0.62 4.52
N LEU A 35 -2.47 1.35 4.42
CA LEU A 35 -1.63 1.70 5.57
C LEU A 35 -2.37 2.57 6.58
N SER A 36 -3.20 3.51 6.13
CA SER A 36 -4.01 4.34 7.03
C SER A 36 -4.97 3.51 7.90
N HIS A 37 -5.57 2.45 7.32
CA HIS A 37 -6.43 1.54 8.07
C HIS A 37 -5.65 0.70 9.09
N LEU A 38 -4.42 0.29 8.75
CA LEU A 38 -3.55 -0.40 9.71
C LEU A 38 -3.18 0.51 10.88
N ILE A 39 -2.82 1.77 10.61
CA ILE A 39 -2.52 2.76 11.66
C ILE A 39 -3.74 2.94 12.56
N ASN A 40 -4.94 3.09 11.99
CA ASN A 40 -6.16 3.21 12.77
C ASN A 40 -6.43 1.96 13.63
N ALA A 41 -6.27 0.76 13.07
CA ALA A 41 -6.44 -0.49 13.80
C ALA A 41 -5.44 -0.65 14.96
N GLU A 42 -4.20 -0.21 14.79
CA GLU A 42 -3.21 -0.16 15.88
C GLU A 42 -3.59 0.86 16.96
N GLY A 43 -4.21 1.98 16.58
CA GLY A 43 -4.79 2.96 17.51
C GLY A 43 -5.96 2.37 18.31
N GLU A 44 -6.91 1.72 17.64
CA GLU A 44 -8.05 1.04 18.28
C GLU A 44 -7.57 -0.07 19.24
N LYS A 45 -6.51 -0.80 18.86
CA LYS A 45 -5.88 -1.80 19.72
C LYS A 45 -5.37 -1.17 21.02
N LEU A 46 -4.64 -0.05 20.95
CA LEU A 46 -4.18 0.66 22.16
C LEU A 46 -5.36 1.12 23.02
N GLN A 47 -6.35 1.76 22.40
CA GLN A 47 -7.52 2.28 23.10
C GLN A 47 -8.25 1.16 23.86
N ARG A 48 -8.40 -0.01 23.24
CA ARG A 48 -9.09 -1.16 23.84
C ARG A 48 -8.45 -1.65 25.14
N PHE A 49 -7.13 -1.59 25.24
CA PHE A 49 -6.38 -1.98 26.45
C PHE A 49 -6.31 -0.87 27.49
N ILE A 50 -6.31 0.40 27.06
CA ILE A 50 -6.40 1.55 27.97
C ILE A 50 -7.76 1.58 28.68
N ASP A 51 -8.84 1.27 27.96
CA ASP A 51 -10.20 1.25 28.50
C ASP A 51 -10.55 -0.04 29.27
N ASP A 52 -9.65 -1.03 29.32
CA ASP A 52 -9.87 -2.26 30.07
C ASP A 52 -9.43 -2.09 31.52
N GLU A 53 -10.39 -2.00 32.43
CA GLU A 53 -10.17 -1.88 33.87
C GLU A 53 -9.38 -3.06 34.47
N ASN A 54 -9.30 -4.20 33.78
CA ASN A 54 -8.54 -5.37 34.21
C ASN A 54 -7.14 -5.45 33.58
N ALA A 55 -6.78 -4.50 32.70
CA ALA A 55 -5.46 -4.50 32.08
C ALA A 55 -4.37 -4.24 33.12
N THR A 56 -3.37 -5.11 33.14
CA THR A 56 -2.19 -4.92 33.97
C THR A 56 -1.20 -3.98 33.28
N LEU A 57 -0.29 -3.39 34.06
CA LEU A 57 0.82 -2.61 33.51
C LEU A 57 1.66 -3.41 32.49
N GLU A 58 1.88 -4.71 32.74
CA GLU A 58 2.63 -5.57 31.82
C GLU A 58 1.89 -5.72 30.49
N ASN A 59 0.57 -5.92 30.51
CA ASN A 59 -0.24 -5.99 29.29
C ASN A 59 -0.13 -4.69 28.48
N LEU A 60 -0.20 -3.53 29.14
CA LEU A 60 -0.09 -2.23 28.49
C LEU A 60 1.29 -2.02 27.85
N LEU A 61 2.36 -2.42 28.54
CA LEU A 61 3.72 -2.34 28.01
C LEU A 61 3.93 -3.29 26.82
N GLU A 62 3.38 -4.51 26.89
CA GLU A 62 3.45 -5.48 25.80
C GLU A 62 2.73 -4.98 24.54
N VAL A 63 1.51 -4.47 24.70
CA VAL A 63 0.72 -3.91 23.58
C VAL A 63 1.41 -2.68 23.00
N ASN A 64 1.97 -1.79 23.83
CA ASN A 64 2.71 -0.62 23.37
C ASN A 64 3.92 -1.03 22.50
N ARG A 65 4.73 -1.99 22.96
CA ARG A 65 5.87 -2.53 22.18
C ARG A 65 5.42 -3.18 20.87
N SER A 66 4.29 -3.88 20.88
CA SER A 66 3.71 -4.49 19.70
C SER A 66 3.31 -3.44 18.66
N VAL A 67 2.59 -2.39 19.09
CA VAL A 67 2.16 -1.26 18.25
C VAL A 67 3.37 -0.51 17.70
N GLU A 68 4.37 -0.21 18.54
CA GLU A 68 5.60 0.44 18.10
C GLU A 68 6.34 -0.40 17.03
N LYS A 69 6.33 -1.73 17.15
CA LYS A 69 6.87 -2.63 16.13
C LYS A 69 6.06 -2.58 14.83
N SER A 70 4.73 -2.57 14.89
CA SER A 70 3.86 -2.40 13.72
C SER A 70 4.11 -1.07 13.01
N LEU A 71 4.14 0.04 13.76
CA LEU A 71 4.38 1.38 13.22
C LEU A 71 5.76 1.49 12.56
N ARG A 72 6.82 0.90 13.13
CA ARG A 72 8.12 0.79 12.44
C ARG A 72 8.03 0.02 11.12
N GLY A 73 7.19 -1.01 11.04
CA GLY A 73 6.94 -1.73 9.79
C GLY A 73 6.26 -0.84 8.75
N ILE A 74 5.24 -0.08 9.18
CA ILE A 74 4.52 0.87 8.34
C ILE A 74 5.45 1.96 7.83
N THR A 75 6.26 2.60 8.67
CA THR A 75 7.25 3.61 8.25
C THR A 75 8.24 3.08 7.22
N LYS A 76 8.64 1.79 7.32
CA LYS A 76 9.49 1.18 6.29
C LYS A 76 8.77 1.04 4.96
N LYS A 77 7.48 0.71 4.99
CA LYS A 77 6.67 0.62 3.78
C LYS A 77 6.44 2.00 3.15
N GLU A 78 6.20 3.03 3.94
CA GLU A 78 6.14 4.44 3.50
C GLU A 78 7.41 4.84 2.75
N MET A 79 8.60 4.52 3.27
CA MET A 79 9.87 4.79 2.57
C MET A 79 9.95 4.07 1.20
N LEU A 80 9.47 2.82 1.12
CA LEU A 80 9.44 2.10 -0.16
C LEU A 80 8.40 2.68 -1.14
N LEU A 81 7.26 3.16 -0.63
CA LEU A 81 6.25 3.85 -1.44
C LEU A 81 6.76 5.19 -1.94
N GLN A 82 7.53 5.91 -1.14
CA GLN A 82 8.21 7.13 -1.55
C GLN A 82 9.17 6.86 -2.72
N PHE A 83 10.03 5.84 -2.65
CA PHE A 83 10.90 5.49 -3.77
C PHE A 83 10.11 5.14 -5.04
N LYS A 84 9.03 4.35 -4.90
CA LYS A 84 8.16 4.01 -6.03
C LYS A 84 7.50 5.26 -6.63
N LEU A 85 7.11 6.23 -5.81
CA LEU A 85 6.57 7.52 -6.26
C LEU A 85 7.61 8.32 -7.01
N GLU A 86 8.82 8.48 -6.47
CA GLU A 86 9.94 9.18 -7.12
C GLU A 86 10.23 8.58 -8.50
N ASP A 87 10.38 7.25 -8.58
CA ASP A 87 10.59 6.54 -9.86
C ASP A 87 9.42 6.78 -10.85
N THR A 88 8.18 6.79 -10.36
CA THR A 88 6.98 7.03 -11.18
C THR A 88 6.94 8.46 -11.70
N MET A 89 7.35 9.44 -10.88
CA MET A 89 7.43 10.85 -11.28
C MET A 89 8.54 11.08 -12.31
N ASP A 90 9.67 10.38 -12.19
CA ASP A 90 10.73 10.41 -13.20
C ASP A 90 10.25 9.85 -14.55
N LEU A 91 9.43 8.79 -14.53
CA LEU A 91 8.80 8.26 -15.74
C LEU A 91 7.83 9.27 -16.38
N LEU A 92 7.12 10.09 -15.61
CA LEU A 92 6.27 11.15 -16.16
C LEU A 92 7.11 12.24 -16.86
N ASN A 93 8.13 12.75 -16.17
CA ASN A 93 8.99 13.85 -16.66
C ASN A 93 9.80 13.46 -17.92
N ASN A 94 10.22 12.19 -18.02
CA ASN A 94 10.93 11.68 -19.18
C ASN A 94 10.01 11.40 -20.39
N GLY A 95 8.69 11.54 -20.25
CA GLY A 95 7.72 11.44 -21.35
C GLY A 95 7.57 12.75 -22.10
N GLU A 96 7.63 13.87 -21.39
CA GLU A 96 7.42 15.21 -21.94
C GLU A 96 8.60 15.70 -22.83
N ASN A 97 9.81 15.17 -22.62
CA ASN A 97 11.02 15.60 -23.34
C ASN A 97 11.23 14.98 -24.73
N ASN A 98 10.36 14.09 -25.20
CA ASN A 98 10.45 13.47 -26.54
C ASN A 98 9.53 14.13 -27.58
N GLY A 99 8.96 15.31 -27.26
CA GLY A 99 8.02 16.05 -28.11
C GLY A 99 8.60 17.24 -28.90
N THR A 100 9.91 17.40 -29.01
CA THR A 100 10.56 18.44 -29.85
C THR A 100 11.45 17.85 -30.92
#